data_AF-A0A7M5U1B4-F1
#
_entry.id   AF-A0A7M5U1B4-F1
#
_cell.length_a   1.000
_cell.length_b   1.000
_cell.length_c   1.000
_cell.angle_alpha   90.00
_cell.angle_beta   90.00
_cell.angle_gamma   90.00
#
_symmetry.space_group_name_H-M   'P 1'
#
loop_
_entity.id
_entity.type
_entity.pdbx_description
1 polymer ?
#
loop_
_entity_poly.entity_id
_entity_poly.type
_entity_poly.pdbx_seq_one_letter_code
_entity_poly.pdbx_strand_id
1 'polypeptide(L)'
;MKMKINLSETKNKIVDCEKSAREILDQADIEVDHRDARKICQEFIMLSKCLADRWSLYCQYVKWQSEGCCNQEPLFWDEKRSTLRSAKFALAPGELINKTLSTAICLSLREYSQIQLRGVFGDISFHQEMETLRQCAIHAEEAMEQEALHLIFKCVKNYHDTYKDRIMELTNKKLSPKCLKVKLLESLVVNFPRSIKENNPMRYPELPFQYFENYAELVVAELELLRVPFILQNSDAPYCYKSMEDLLRHNPFFKSILHQENESACQIVYNFPELFGCRYLNKSTFTFVGAGFPLTGIILHIETGASINLIDRDENAVLTARKFLSLLEELGIVRQGAINVIRADATDVLYLPKNLIHEKDTLSSKVIVQTDILDLASALPAETTAKVLKENASKVPLIRKRNVRGMSEIWYERFILPKGNDFKLVGEVTPPQSVVNQATPSNLVVGLTSPININSCQLYVNTSNSDSKLAYLEKMHSLWHLDNNGIGNVVLDDKIKQFYEG
;
A
#
# COMPACT_ATOMS: atom_id res chain seq x y z
N MET A 1 -21.26 -16.70 -4.48
CA MET A 1 -22.04 -15.44 -4.54
C MET A 1 -21.71 -14.79 -5.88
N LYS A 2 -22.64 -14.82 -6.86
CA LYS A 2 -22.44 -14.23 -8.18
C LYS A 2 -22.72 -12.73 -8.08
N MET A 3 -21.72 -11.90 -8.35
CA MET A 3 -21.84 -10.45 -8.25
C MET A 3 -22.13 -9.91 -9.65
N LYS A 4 -23.41 -9.59 -9.93
CA LYS A 4 -23.82 -8.85 -11.13
C LYS A 4 -23.29 -7.43 -10.98
N ILE A 5 -22.32 -7.04 -11.81
CA ILE A 5 -21.89 -5.64 -11.91
C ILE A 5 -22.84 -4.94 -12.88
N ASN A 6 -23.49 -3.89 -12.41
CA ASN A 6 -24.33 -3.05 -13.24
C ASN A 6 -23.44 -2.08 -14.02
N LEU A 7 -23.19 -2.37 -15.30
CA LEU A 7 -22.24 -1.64 -16.14
C LEU A 7 -22.60 -0.16 -16.37
N SER A 8 -23.85 0.24 -16.09
CA SER A 8 -24.25 1.66 -16.08
C SER A 8 -23.65 2.44 -14.91
N GLU A 9 -23.31 1.80 -13.77
CA GLU A 9 -22.66 2.46 -12.63
C GLU A 9 -21.19 2.80 -12.91
N THR A 10 -20.49 1.99 -13.69
CA THR A 10 -19.07 2.22 -14.02
C THR A 10 -18.88 3.42 -14.94
N LYS A 11 -19.87 3.69 -15.80
CA LYS A 11 -19.89 4.86 -16.71
C LYS A 11 -20.04 6.19 -15.95
N ASN A 12 -20.87 6.21 -14.91
CA ASN A 12 -21.00 7.38 -14.04
C ASN A 12 -19.73 7.60 -13.23
N LYS A 13 -19.09 6.53 -12.72
CA LYS A 13 -17.87 6.64 -11.90
C LYS A 13 -16.66 7.27 -12.60
N ILE A 14 -16.44 7.05 -13.90
CA ILE A 14 -15.27 7.62 -14.62
C ILE A 14 -15.46 9.12 -14.89
N VAL A 15 -16.68 9.55 -15.25
CA VAL A 15 -17.02 10.98 -15.42
C VAL A 15 -17.18 11.68 -14.06
N ASP A 16 -17.62 10.94 -13.04
CA ASP A 16 -17.63 11.39 -11.65
C ASP A 16 -16.22 11.43 -11.04
N CYS A 17 -15.16 10.80 -11.57
CA CYS A 17 -13.83 10.92 -10.96
C CYS A 17 -13.27 12.36 -11.03
N GLU A 18 -13.46 13.07 -12.15
CA GLU A 18 -13.03 14.48 -12.28
C GLU A 18 -13.94 15.43 -11.47
N LYS A 19 -15.24 15.11 -11.40
CA LYS A 19 -16.25 15.92 -10.71
C LYS A 19 -16.24 15.69 -9.19
N SER A 20 -16.11 14.44 -8.76
CA SER A 20 -15.94 14.00 -7.38
C SER A 20 -14.59 14.38 -6.82
N ALA A 21 -13.51 14.44 -7.62
CA ALA A 21 -12.27 15.03 -7.14
C ALA A 21 -12.49 16.51 -6.77
N ARG A 22 -13.15 17.30 -7.62
CA ARG A 22 -13.52 18.70 -7.29
C ARG A 22 -14.51 18.82 -6.12
N GLU A 23 -15.51 17.96 -6.03
CA GLU A 23 -16.50 17.98 -4.93
C GLU A 23 -15.90 17.48 -3.59
N ILE A 24 -14.93 16.56 -3.61
CA ILE A 24 -14.12 16.17 -2.43
C ILE A 24 -13.17 17.31 -2.04
N LEU A 25 -12.59 18.02 -3.01
CA LEU A 25 -11.76 19.21 -2.79
C LEU A 25 -12.54 20.39 -2.20
N ASP A 26 -13.83 20.54 -2.54
CA ASP A 26 -14.71 21.56 -1.95
C ASP A 26 -15.22 21.15 -0.54
N GLN A 27 -15.14 19.86 -0.16
CA GLN A 27 -15.61 19.33 1.13
C GLN A 27 -14.49 19.16 2.17
N ALA A 28 -13.25 18.98 1.73
CA ALA A 28 -12.09 19.01 2.60
C ALA A 28 -11.65 20.47 2.76
N ASP A 29 -11.67 21.03 3.97
CA ASP A 29 -11.13 22.36 4.31
C ASP A 29 -9.59 22.41 4.06
N ILE A 30 -9.15 22.27 2.80
CA ILE A 30 -7.75 22.26 2.42
C ILE A 30 -7.28 23.70 2.31
N GLU A 31 -6.33 24.06 3.18
CA GLU A 31 -5.73 25.38 3.21
C GLU A 31 -4.76 25.55 2.02
N VAL A 32 -5.00 26.57 1.19
CA VAL A 32 -4.05 27.00 0.14
C VAL A 32 -2.93 27.82 0.79
N ASP A 33 -1.68 27.39 0.60
CA ASP A 33 -0.55 28.10 1.17
C ASP A 33 -0.10 29.24 0.24
N HIS A 34 -0.26 30.49 0.69
CA HIS A 34 0.12 31.68 -0.09
C HIS A 34 1.56 32.15 0.17
N ARG A 35 2.33 31.47 1.03
CA ARG A 35 3.70 31.87 1.37
C ARG A 35 4.66 31.53 0.23
N ASP A 36 5.72 32.31 0.08
CA ASP A 36 6.79 31.97 -0.85
C ASP A 36 7.59 30.73 -0.36
N ALA A 37 8.33 30.11 -1.27
CA ALA A 37 9.13 28.92 -0.98
C ALA A 37 10.11 29.11 0.18
N ARG A 38 10.70 30.31 0.35
CA ARG A 38 11.70 30.57 1.39
C ARG A 38 11.07 30.53 2.78
N LYS A 39 9.88 31.10 2.95
CA LYS A 39 9.13 31.03 4.22
C LYS A 39 8.73 29.59 4.55
N ILE A 40 8.31 28.83 3.53
CA ILE A 40 7.98 27.41 3.70
C ILE A 40 9.22 26.62 4.16
N CYS A 41 10.37 26.80 3.49
CA CYS A 41 11.63 26.19 3.92
C CYS A 41 11.99 26.55 5.36
N GLN A 42 11.89 27.83 5.74
CA GLN A 42 12.23 28.29 7.09
C GLN A 42 11.42 27.59 8.17
N GLU A 43 10.13 27.32 7.92
CA GLU A 43 9.29 26.60 8.88
C GLU A 43 9.72 25.14 9.02
N PHE A 44 9.96 24.42 7.91
CA PHE A 44 10.48 23.06 7.99
C PHE A 44 11.86 23.00 8.65
N ILE A 45 12.74 23.97 8.40
CA ILE A 45 14.04 24.08 9.09
C ILE A 45 13.85 24.27 10.59
N MET A 46 12.91 25.12 11.02
CA MET A 46 12.60 25.29 12.44
C MET A 46 12.09 23.98 13.07
N LEU A 47 11.20 23.27 12.37
CA LEU A 47 10.67 21.98 12.81
C LEU A 47 11.76 20.91 12.90
N SER A 48 12.67 20.85 11.92
CA SER A 48 13.84 19.96 11.93
C SER A 48 14.72 20.21 13.15
N LYS A 49 15.02 21.48 13.43
CA LYS A 49 15.82 21.89 14.60
C LYS A 49 15.18 21.50 15.93
N CYS A 50 13.85 21.48 16.03
CA CYS A 50 13.16 20.96 17.21
C CYS A 50 13.39 19.46 17.45
N LEU A 51 13.74 18.70 16.40
CA LEU A 51 14.01 17.25 16.48
C LEU A 51 15.51 16.91 16.56
N ALA A 52 16.39 17.87 16.27
CA ALA A 52 17.83 17.64 16.12
C ALA A 52 18.47 16.94 17.32
N ASP A 53 18.11 17.30 18.55
CA ASP A 53 18.66 16.66 19.75
C ASP A 53 18.21 15.20 19.89
N ARG A 54 16.93 14.92 19.61
CA ARG A 54 16.40 13.55 19.63
C ARG A 54 16.99 12.70 18.51
N TRP A 55 17.16 13.28 17.33
CA TRP A 55 17.84 12.65 16.19
C TRP A 55 19.30 12.31 16.52
N SER A 56 20.04 13.26 17.10
CA SER A 56 21.42 13.06 17.52
C SER A 56 21.56 11.92 18.53
N LEU A 57 20.67 11.86 19.53
CA LEU A 57 20.64 10.77 20.50
C LEU A 57 20.37 9.41 19.84
N TYR A 58 19.43 9.34 18.90
CA TYR A 58 19.16 8.11 18.14
C TYR A 58 20.38 7.68 17.31
N CYS A 59 21.02 8.60 16.59
CA CYS A 59 22.25 8.33 15.85
C CYS A 59 23.38 7.80 16.75
N GLN A 60 23.54 8.36 17.95
CA GLN A 60 24.49 7.86 18.94
C GLN A 60 24.16 6.43 19.37
N TYR A 61 22.89 6.10 19.56
CA TYR A 61 22.46 4.73 19.86
C TYR A 61 22.79 3.75 18.73
N VAL A 62 22.48 4.10 17.47
CA VAL A 62 22.79 3.25 16.30
C VAL A 62 24.29 3.00 16.21
N LYS A 63 25.10 4.05 16.39
CA LYS A 63 26.57 3.93 16.42
C LYS A 63 27.04 3.03 17.56
N TRP A 64 26.54 3.25 18.78
CA TRP A 64 26.86 2.43 19.95
C TRP A 64 26.56 0.94 19.73
N GLN A 65 25.41 0.63 19.11
CA GLN A 65 25.02 -0.74 18.77
C GLN A 65 25.97 -1.36 17.74
N SER A 66 26.40 -0.59 16.73
CA SER A 66 27.32 -1.06 15.69
C SER A 66 28.75 -1.30 16.20
N GLU A 67 29.18 -0.57 17.24
CA GLU A 67 30.52 -0.66 17.83
C GLU A 67 30.64 -1.76 18.92
N GLY A 68 29.64 -2.63 19.07
CA GLY A 68 29.69 -3.77 19.97
C GLY A 68 29.46 -3.45 21.45
N CYS A 69 28.79 -2.34 21.75
CA CYS A 69 28.32 -1.99 23.11
C CYS A 69 29.43 -1.84 24.18
N CYS A 70 30.66 -1.50 23.79
CA CYS A 70 31.79 -1.37 24.72
C CYS A 70 31.69 -0.14 25.66
N ASN A 71 30.84 0.83 25.32
CA ASN A 71 30.57 2.06 26.10
C ASN A 71 29.17 2.01 26.75
N GLN A 72 28.87 2.97 27.63
CA GLN A 72 27.52 3.10 28.19
C GLN A 72 26.50 3.43 27.09
N GLU A 73 25.35 2.74 27.12
CA GLU A 73 24.24 3.01 26.20
C GLU A 73 23.80 4.48 26.30
N PRO A 74 23.61 5.19 25.17
CA PRO A 74 23.06 6.54 25.20
C PRO A 74 21.63 6.52 25.75
N LEU A 75 21.36 7.38 26.74
CA LEU A 75 20.06 7.51 27.39
C LEU A 75 19.49 8.91 27.20
N PHE A 76 18.17 9.03 27.29
CA PHE A 76 17.46 10.30 27.31
C PHE A 76 16.41 10.33 28.41
N TRP A 77 16.07 11.52 28.89
CA TRP A 77 14.95 11.72 29.80
C TRP A 77 13.65 11.79 29.00
N ASP A 78 12.74 10.83 29.23
CA ASP A 78 11.39 10.84 28.69
C ASP A 78 10.50 11.67 29.63
N GLU A 79 10.18 12.90 29.25
CA GLU A 79 9.46 13.86 30.08
C GLU A 79 8.07 13.33 30.44
N LYS A 80 7.41 12.67 29.49
CA LYS A 80 6.05 12.12 29.64
C LYS A 80 6.00 10.99 30.65
N ARG A 81 7.06 10.17 30.71
CA ARG A 81 7.17 9.05 31.64
C ARG A 81 7.96 9.38 32.91
N SER A 82 8.60 10.55 32.95
CA SER A 82 9.50 10.97 34.03
C SER A 82 10.54 9.89 34.38
N THR A 83 11.21 9.34 33.36
CA THR A 83 12.24 8.31 33.53
C THR A 83 13.33 8.41 32.45
N LEU A 84 14.53 7.93 32.77
CA LEU A 84 15.56 7.69 31.76
C LEU A 84 15.17 6.48 30.91
N ARG A 85 15.38 6.59 29.59
CA ARG A 85 15.15 5.54 28.61
C ARG A 85 16.33 5.41 27.66
N SER A 86 16.49 4.22 27.10
CA SER A 86 17.36 3.96 25.96
C SER A 86 17.07 4.93 24.82
N ALA A 87 18.12 5.53 24.24
CA ALA A 87 18.03 6.40 23.07
C ALA A 87 17.53 5.69 21.81
N LYS A 88 17.40 4.35 21.82
CA LYS A 88 16.58 3.62 20.83
C LYS A 88 15.18 4.22 20.68
N PHE A 89 14.61 4.72 21.78
CA PHE A 89 13.27 5.31 21.80
C PHE A 89 13.27 6.84 21.74
N ALA A 90 14.40 7.48 21.38
CA ALA A 90 14.48 8.95 21.34
C ALA A 90 13.46 9.58 20.37
N LEU A 91 13.05 8.83 19.35
CA LEU A 91 12.04 9.22 18.35
C LEU A 91 10.68 8.55 18.60
N ALA A 92 10.52 7.79 19.68
CA ALA A 92 9.23 7.19 20.01
C ALA A 92 8.15 8.27 20.25
N PRO A 93 6.86 7.95 20.05
CA PRO A 93 5.80 8.95 20.19
C PRO A 93 5.82 9.62 21.55
N GLY A 94 5.87 10.95 21.52
CA GLY A 94 6.00 11.83 22.68
C GLY A 94 5.46 13.21 22.34
N GLU A 95 5.33 14.10 23.31
CA GLU A 95 4.74 15.44 23.05
C GLU A 95 5.55 16.20 22.00
N LEU A 96 6.88 16.24 22.14
CA LEU A 96 7.78 16.90 21.19
C LEU A 96 7.68 16.27 19.79
N ILE A 97 7.86 14.95 19.69
CA ILE A 97 7.85 14.24 18.40
C ILE A 97 6.49 14.41 17.71
N ASN A 98 5.40 14.15 18.43
CA ASN A 98 4.05 14.21 17.86
C ASN A 98 3.69 15.64 17.46
N LYS A 99 3.92 16.64 18.31
CA LYS A 99 3.60 18.03 17.99
C LYS A 99 4.38 18.51 16.77
N THR A 100 5.68 18.22 16.71
CA THR A 100 6.54 18.65 15.60
C THR A 100 6.17 17.94 14.31
N LEU A 101 6.07 16.60 14.32
CA LEU A 101 5.72 15.83 13.12
C LEU A 101 4.28 16.10 12.66
N SER A 102 3.30 16.20 13.55
CA SER A 102 1.92 16.56 13.15
C SER A 102 1.88 17.95 12.53
N THR A 103 2.57 18.93 13.10
CA THR A 103 2.65 20.29 12.53
C THR A 103 3.26 20.26 11.13
N ALA A 104 4.36 19.53 10.98
CA ALA A 104 5.05 19.41 9.72
C ALA A 104 4.22 18.65 8.67
N ILE A 105 3.52 17.58 9.07
CA ILE A 105 2.59 16.82 8.21
C ILE A 105 1.46 17.74 7.74
N CYS A 106 0.83 18.50 8.63
CA CYS A 106 -0.20 19.48 8.27
C CYS A 106 0.34 20.48 7.24
N LEU A 107 1.56 20.99 7.43
CA LEU A 107 2.22 21.86 6.45
C LEU A 107 2.35 21.14 5.09
N SER A 108 2.82 19.90 5.10
CA SER A 108 3.04 19.12 3.88
C SER A 108 1.77 18.69 3.14
N LEU A 109 0.59 18.85 3.74
CA LEU A 109 -0.70 18.48 3.15
C LEU A 109 -1.49 19.70 2.64
N ARG A 110 -0.92 20.90 2.73
CA ARG A 110 -1.47 22.11 2.11
C ARG A 110 -1.34 22.08 0.59
N GLU A 111 -2.14 22.90 -0.09
CA GLU A 111 -2.00 23.09 -1.53
C GLU A 111 -0.81 24.02 -1.84
N TYR A 112 0.05 23.57 -2.76
CA TYR A 112 1.21 24.31 -3.24
C TYR A 112 1.24 24.38 -4.77
N SER A 113 1.53 25.57 -5.30
CA SER A 113 1.83 25.75 -6.71
C SER A 113 3.13 25.03 -7.11
N GLN A 114 3.25 24.70 -8.40
CA GLN A 114 4.48 24.11 -8.95
C GLN A 114 5.72 24.99 -8.76
N ILE A 115 5.54 26.32 -8.71
CA ILE A 115 6.62 27.27 -8.47
C ILE A 115 7.11 27.14 -7.03
N GLN A 116 6.19 27.04 -6.05
CA GLN A 116 6.55 26.84 -4.64
C GLN A 116 7.26 25.51 -4.44
N LEU A 117 6.73 24.41 -4.97
CA LEU A 117 7.36 23.09 -4.84
C LEU A 117 8.79 23.08 -5.42
N ARG A 118 8.98 23.63 -6.63
CA ARG A 118 10.32 23.75 -7.24
C ARG A 118 11.24 24.64 -6.42
N GLY A 119 10.73 25.72 -5.85
CA GLY A 119 11.50 26.60 -4.97
C GLY A 119 11.95 25.90 -3.69
N VAL A 120 11.07 25.11 -3.06
CA VAL A 120 11.37 24.39 -1.82
C VAL A 120 12.37 23.27 -2.07
N PHE A 121 12.11 22.38 -3.03
CA PHE A 121 13.01 21.26 -3.34
C PHE A 121 14.30 21.69 -4.05
N GLY A 122 14.35 22.91 -4.59
CA GLY A 122 15.55 23.53 -5.15
C GLY A 122 16.42 24.26 -4.12
N ASP A 123 15.95 24.44 -2.88
CA ASP A 123 16.69 25.12 -1.83
C ASP A 123 17.72 24.18 -1.19
N ILE A 124 19.00 24.40 -1.54
CA ILE A 124 20.13 23.61 -1.03
C ILE A 124 20.23 23.69 0.50
N SER A 125 19.89 24.84 1.09
CA SER A 125 19.96 25.02 2.56
C SER A 125 18.90 24.19 3.29
N PHE A 126 17.79 23.87 2.61
CA PHE A 126 16.75 23.03 3.16
C PHE A 126 17.05 21.53 3.01
N HIS A 127 17.82 21.11 2.00
CA HIS A 127 18.00 19.69 1.67
C HIS A 127 18.51 18.83 2.84
N GLN A 128 19.47 19.32 3.63
CA GLN A 128 19.99 18.60 4.79
C GLN A 128 18.95 18.46 5.92
N GLU A 129 18.14 19.49 6.12
CA GLU A 129 17.10 19.52 7.14
C GLU A 129 15.91 18.65 6.73
N MET A 130 15.59 18.61 5.43
CA MET A 130 14.62 17.68 4.86
C MET A 130 15.01 16.23 5.12
N GLU A 131 16.28 15.86 4.91
CA GLU A 131 16.74 14.50 5.19
C GLU A 131 16.66 14.16 6.68
N THR A 132 16.95 15.12 7.57
CA THR A 132 16.79 14.94 9.01
C THR A 132 15.32 14.70 9.39
N LEU A 133 14.40 15.50 8.86
CA LEU A 133 12.96 15.32 9.06
C LEU A 133 12.48 13.96 8.54
N ARG A 134 12.94 13.55 7.36
CA ARG A 134 12.63 12.26 6.74
C ARG A 134 13.04 11.11 7.64
N GLN A 135 14.30 11.08 8.07
CA GLN A 135 14.80 10.02 8.95
C GLN A 135 14.08 10.02 10.31
N CYS A 136 13.80 11.20 10.87
CA CYS A 136 13.01 11.31 12.09
C CYS A 136 11.60 10.72 11.92
N ALA A 137 10.92 11.01 10.81
CA ALA A 137 9.58 10.50 10.54
C ALA A 137 9.57 8.97 10.39
N ILE A 138 10.50 8.40 9.60
CA ILE A 138 10.62 6.95 9.39
C ILE A 138 10.83 6.23 10.74
N HIS A 139 11.83 6.65 11.50
CA HIS A 139 12.15 5.98 12.76
C HIS A 139 11.13 6.26 13.88
N ALA A 140 10.44 7.41 13.85
CA ALA A 140 9.32 7.66 14.74
C ALA A 140 8.12 6.75 14.44
N GLU A 141 7.83 6.49 13.16
CA GLU A 141 6.79 5.55 12.74
C GLU A 141 7.15 4.13 13.19
N GLU A 142 8.37 3.66 12.92
CA GLU A 142 8.85 2.34 13.39
C GLU A 142 8.75 2.20 14.92
N ALA A 143 9.17 3.22 15.67
CA ALA A 143 9.09 3.21 17.12
C ALA A 143 7.64 3.19 17.63
N MET A 144 6.74 3.92 16.97
CA MET A 144 5.31 3.91 17.28
C MET A 144 4.70 2.52 17.05
N GLU A 145 5.01 1.88 15.92
CA GLU A 145 4.57 0.52 15.61
C GLU A 145 5.02 -0.48 16.68
N GLN A 146 6.29 -0.42 17.07
CA GLN A 146 6.86 -1.27 18.11
C GLN A 146 6.20 -1.04 19.48
N GLU A 147 5.99 0.22 19.89
CA GLU A 147 5.31 0.52 21.14
C GLU A 147 3.85 0.01 21.14
N ALA A 148 3.14 0.21 20.04
CA ALA A 148 1.75 -0.25 19.91
C ALA A 148 1.64 -1.77 19.96
N LEU A 149 2.48 -2.50 19.22
CA LEU A 149 2.52 -3.97 19.23
C LEU A 149 2.90 -4.50 20.62
N HIS A 150 3.87 -3.88 21.29
CA HIS A 150 4.22 -4.24 22.66
C HIS A 150 3.03 -4.06 23.60
N LEU A 151 2.33 -2.93 23.50
CA LEU A 151 1.15 -2.65 24.31
C LEU A 151 0.06 -3.70 24.09
N ILE A 152 -0.25 -4.03 22.83
CA ILE A 152 -1.24 -5.05 22.46
C ILE A 152 -0.89 -6.39 23.13
N PHE A 153 0.34 -6.88 22.94
CA PHE A 153 0.77 -8.15 23.51
C PHE A 153 0.73 -8.16 25.05
N LYS A 154 1.11 -7.05 25.67
CA LYS A 154 1.08 -6.90 27.13
C LYS A 154 -0.34 -6.89 27.67
N CYS A 155 -1.27 -6.20 26.99
CA CYS A 155 -2.69 -6.22 27.33
C CYS A 155 -3.28 -7.63 27.17
N VAL A 156 -3.04 -8.30 26.04
CA VAL A 156 -3.51 -9.68 25.83
C VAL A 156 -2.94 -10.63 26.89
N LYS A 157 -1.65 -10.55 27.19
CA LYS A 157 -1.02 -11.40 28.22
C LYS A 157 -1.63 -11.18 29.61
N ASN A 158 -1.86 -9.93 30.00
CA ASN A 158 -2.39 -9.62 31.34
C ASN A 158 -3.89 -9.89 31.47
N TYR A 159 -4.62 -9.96 30.35
CA TYR A 159 -6.06 -10.22 30.31
C TYR A 159 -6.38 -11.49 29.49
N HIS A 160 -5.51 -12.49 29.53
CA HIS A 160 -5.56 -13.66 28.64
C HIS A 160 -6.92 -14.39 28.61
N ASP A 161 -7.61 -14.47 29.75
CA ASP A 161 -8.92 -15.12 29.84
C ASP A 161 -10.09 -14.27 29.35
N THR A 162 -9.92 -12.95 29.25
CA THR A 162 -11.05 -12.02 29.05
C THR A 162 -10.87 -11.04 27.90
N TYR A 163 -9.70 -10.98 27.26
CA TYR A 163 -9.43 -9.99 26.21
C TYR A 163 -10.36 -10.16 25.00
N LYS A 164 -10.73 -11.40 24.64
CA LYS A 164 -11.65 -11.67 23.53
C LYS A 164 -13.01 -11.05 23.79
N ASP A 165 -13.59 -11.31 24.96
CA ASP A 165 -14.90 -10.76 25.35
C ASP A 165 -14.87 -9.23 25.38
N ARG A 166 -13.81 -8.63 25.95
CA ARG A 166 -13.64 -7.17 25.97
C ARG A 166 -13.54 -6.56 24.57
N ILE A 167 -12.80 -7.19 23.66
CA ILE A 167 -12.72 -6.73 22.26
C ILE A 167 -14.10 -6.83 21.58
N MET A 168 -14.83 -7.92 21.82
CA MET A 168 -16.18 -8.11 21.28
C MET A 168 -17.18 -7.10 21.84
N GLU A 169 -17.07 -6.71 23.11
CA GLU A 169 -17.89 -5.66 23.74
C GLU A 169 -17.63 -4.28 23.15
N LEU A 170 -16.36 -3.96 22.88
CA LEU A 170 -15.96 -2.71 22.21
C LEU A 170 -16.41 -2.67 20.74
N THR A 171 -16.71 -3.83 20.16
CA THR A 171 -17.14 -3.96 18.76
C THR A 171 -18.68 -3.92 18.68
N ASN A 172 -19.22 -2.82 18.19
CA ASN A 172 -20.67 -2.58 18.14
C ASN A 172 -21.41 -3.62 17.24
N LYS A 173 -22.50 -4.23 17.75
CA LYS A 173 -23.06 -5.51 17.23
C LYS A 173 -23.98 -5.42 15.98
N LYS A 174 -24.14 -4.26 15.33
CA LYS A 174 -25.01 -4.09 14.14
C LYS A 174 -24.22 -3.67 12.90
N LEU A 175 -23.29 -4.50 12.45
CA LEU A 175 -22.46 -4.23 11.27
C LEU A 175 -22.47 -5.42 10.31
N SER A 176 -22.22 -5.14 9.02
CA SER A 176 -21.95 -6.21 8.04
C SER A 176 -20.70 -7.02 8.46
N PRO A 177 -20.54 -8.28 8.05
CA PRO A 177 -19.40 -9.12 8.45
C PRO A 177 -18.02 -8.51 8.13
N LYS A 178 -17.92 -7.78 7.01
CA LYS A 178 -16.69 -7.11 6.59
C LYS A 178 -16.38 -5.90 7.46
N CYS A 179 -17.37 -5.02 7.67
CA CYS A 179 -17.24 -3.88 8.57
C CYS A 179 -16.95 -4.34 10.01
N LEU A 180 -17.50 -5.48 10.42
CA LEU A 180 -17.25 -6.09 11.73
C LEU A 180 -15.77 -6.47 11.89
N LYS A 181 -15.14 -7.10 10.89
CA LYS A 181 -13.73 -7.50 10.95
C LYS A 181 -12.77 -6.30 11.06
N VAL A 182 -13.03 -5.22 10.31
CA VAL A 182 -12.24 -3.98 10.44
C VAL A 182 -12.42 -3.37 11.83
N LYS A 183 -13.63 -3.35 12.38
CA LYS A 183 -13.89 -2.84 13.73
C LYS A 183 -13.32 -3.73 14.85
N LEU A 184 -13.27 -5.04 14.65
CA LEU A 184 -12.57 -5.96 15.56
C LEU A 184 -11.07 -5.68 15.56
N LEU A 185 -10.48 -5.49 14.38
CA LEU A 185 -9.08 -5.12 14.23
C LEU A 185 -8.78 -3.78 14.92
N GLU A 186 -9.60 -2.75 14.68
CA GLU A 186 -9.50 -1.46 15.36
C GLU A 186 -9.62 -1.61 16.88
N SER A 187 -10.54 -2.46 17.35
CA SER A 187 -10.74 -2.69 18.77
C SER A 187 -9.53 -3.37 19.42
N LEU A 188 -8.90 -4.34 18.73
CA LEU A 188 -7.66 -4.96 19.19
C LEU A 188 -6.48 -3.99 19.20
N VAL A 189 -6.33 -3.18 18.15
CA VAL A 189 -5.14 -2.35 17.92
C VAL A 189 -5.20 -1.02 18.69
N VAL A 190 -6.40 -0.46 18.85
CA VAL A 190 -6.61 0.89 19.36
C VAL A 190 -7.44 0.88 20.64
N ASN A 191 -8.70 0.43 20.57
CA ASN A 191 -9.68 0.69 21.64
C ASN A 191 -9.38 -0.09 22.93
N PHE A 192 -9.04 -1.38 22.81
CA PHE A 192 -8.72 -2.21 23.97
C PHE A 192 -7.41 -1.76 24.64
N PRO A 193 -6.27 -1.60 23.92
CA PRO A 193 -5.05 -1.00 24.48
C PRO A 193 -5.28 0.35 25.16
N ARG A 194 -6.07 1.24 24.53
CA ARG A 194 -6.42 2.55 25.07
C ARG A 194 -7.17 2.44 26.40
N SER A 195 -8.24 1.62 26.45
CA SER A 195 -9.04 1.49 27.67
C SER A 195 -8.25 0.88 28.83
N ILE A 196 -7.36 -0.08 28.56
CA ILE A 196 -6.49 -0.65 29.60
C ILE A 196 -5.50 0.39 30.13
N LYS A 197 -4.89 1.18 29.24
CA LYS A 197 -3.94 2.23 29.59
C LYS A 197 -4.60 3.34 30.42
N GLU A 198 -5.78 3.82 30.01
CA GLU A 198 -6.51 4.87 30.74
C GLU A 198 -6.79 4.47 32.19
N ASN A 199 -7.11 3.19 32.42
CA ASN A 199 -7.33 2.67 33.76
C ASN A 199 -6.04 2.37 34.55
N ASN A 200 -4.89 2.25 33.88
CA ASN A 200 -3.63 1.81 34.50
C ASN A 200 -2.39 2.47 33.85
N PRO A 201 -2.28 3.80 33.81
CA PRO A 201 -1.29 4.49 32.98
C PRO A 201 0.16 4.15 33.33
N MET A 202 0.45 3.94 34.62
CA MET A 202 1.79 3.58 35.11
C MET A 202 2.21 2.15 34.74
N ARG A 203 1.25 1.22 34.63
CA ARG A 203 1.53 -0.18 34.27
C ARG A 203 1.70 -0.37 32.75
N TYR A 204 1.09 0.51 31.96
CA TYR A 204 1.09 0.49 30.50
C TYR A 204 1.62 1.82 29.94
N PRO A 205 2.93 2.09 30.08
CA PRO A 205 3.52 3.36 29.64
C PRO A 205 3.53 3.52 28.11
N GLU A 206 3.45 2.42 27.35
CA GLU A 206 3.43 2.37 25.88
C GLU A 206 2.18 3.05 25.29
N LEU A 207 2.23 3.50 24.04
CA LEU A 207 1.13 4.23 23.41
C LEU A 207 0.30 3.38 22.44
N PRO A 208 -1.04 3.55 22.39
CA PRO A 208 -1.87 2.90 21.39
C PRO A 208 -1.56 3.46 20.00
N PHE A 209 -1.77 2.65 18.96
CA PHE A 209 -1.52 3.04 17.58
C PHE A 209 -2.44 4.20 17.16
N GLN A 210 -1.87 5.24 16.55
CA GLN A 210 -2.61 6.46 16.22
C GLN A 210 -3.09 6.53 14.77
N TYR A 211 -2.44 5.82 13.85
CA TYR A 211 -2.69 5.97 12.41
C TYR A 211 -3.63 4.92 11.82
N PHE A 212 -4.37 4.18 12.66
CA PHE A 212 -5.21 3.07 12.19
C PHE A 212 -6.18 3.47 11.07
N GLU A 213 -6.84 4.63 11.22
CA GLU A 213 -7.84 5.13 10.26
C GLU A 213 -7.24 5.35 8.86
N ASN A 214 -5.98 5.79 8.77
CA ASN A 214 -5.30 6.04 7.50
C ASN A 214 -5.10 4.77 6.67
N TYR A 215 -4.87 3.63 7.32
CA TYR A 215 -4.58 2.37 6.63
C TYR A 215 -5.82 1.81 5.94
N ALA A 216 -6.99 1.89 6.58
CA ALA A 216 -8.22 1.35 6.00
C ALA A 216 -8.62 2.12 4.73
N GLU A 217 -8.60 3.44 4.80
CA GLU A 217 -8.93 4.30 3.67
C GLU A 217 -7.95 4.13 2.52
N LEU A 218 -6.64 4.14 2.81
CA LEU A 218 -5.61 3.95 1.81
C LEU A 218 -5.78 2.62 1.07
N VAL A 219 -5.98 1.51 1.80
CA VAL A 219 -6.13 0.19 1.18
C VAL A 219 -7.38 0.13 0.29
N VAL A 220 -8.50 0.73 0.70
CA VAL A 220 -9.71 0.78 -0.13
C VAL A 220 -9.43 1.55 -1.43
N ALA A 221 -8.78 2.71 -1.36
CA ALA A 221 -8.40 3.49 -2.54
C ALA A 221 -7.42 2.72 -3.45
N GLU A 222 -6.44 2.03 -2.87
CA GLU A 222 -5.48 1.19 -3.61
C GLU A 222 -6.15 0.01 -4.33
N LEU A 223 -7.24 -0.54 -3.77
CA LEU A 223 -8.00 -1.62 -4.40
C LEU A 223 -8.87 -1.13 -5.56
N GLU A 224 -9.34 0.12 -5.54
CA GLU A 224 -10.07 0.70 -6.67
C GLU A 224 -9.19 0.80 -7.93
N LEU A 225 -7.89 1.11 -7.77
CA LEU A 225 -6.95 1.11 -8.90
C LEU A 225 -6.91 -0.22 -9.65
N LEU A 226 -7.09 -1.35 -8.96
CA LEU A 226 -7.00 -2.68 -9.54
C LEU A 226 -8.29 -3.11 -10.28
N ARG A 227 -9.42 -2.43 -10.06
CA ARG A 227 -10.73 -2.88 -10.57
C ARG A 227 -11.03 -2.38 -11.98
N VAL A 228 -10.39 -1.31 -12.41
CA VAL A 228 -10.71 -0.66 -13.67
C VAL A 228 -9.86 -1.29 -14.79
N PRO A 229 -10.48 -1.74 -15.90
CA PRO A 229 -9.73 -2.28 -17.04
C PRO A 229 -8.74 -1.29 -17.62
N PHE A 230 -7.47 -1.67 -17.68
CA PHE A 230 -6.37 -0.80 -18.15
C PHE A 230 -6.40 -0.53 -19.64
N ILE A 231 -7.04 -1.42 -20.41
CA ILE A 231 -7.33 -1.17 -21.82
C ILE A 231 -8.19 0.09 -22.05
N LEU A 232 -8.85 0.60 -21.01
CA LEU A 232 -9.60 1.87 -21.05
C LEU A 232 -8.75 3.09 -20.68
N GLN A 233 -7.53 2.92 -20.16
CA GLN A 233 -6.73 3.97 -19.50
C GLN A 233 -5.48 4.39 -20.29
N ASN A 234 -5.47 4.24 -21.63
CA ASN A 234 -4.26 4.46 -22.42
C ASN A 234 -4.43 5.54 -23.52
N SER A 235 -3.63 6.62 -23.42
CA SER A 235 -3.53 7.70 -24.43
C SER A 235 -2.58 7.41 -25.60
N ASP A 236 -1.74 6.38 -25.48
CA ASP A 236 -0.64 6.12 -26.44
C ASP A 236 -0.76 4.75 -27.14
N ALA A 237 -1.85 4.02 -26.88
CA ALA A 237 -2.21 2.91 -27.76
C ALA A 237 -2.79 3.50 -29.07
N PRO A 238 -2.70 2.82 -30.22
CA PRO A 238 -3.49 3.19 -31.41
C PRO A 238 -5.01 3.15 -31.16
N TYR A 239 -5.42 2.74 -29.96
CA TYR A 239 -6.78 2.52 -29.51
C TYR A 239 -7.08 3.39 -28.26
N CYS A 240 -7.08 4.71 -28.43
CA CYS A 240 -7.61 5.66 -27.45
C CYS A 240 -9.14 5.61 -27.44
N TYR A 241 -9.72 4.73 -26.62
CA TYR A 241 -11.17 4.73 -26.43
C TYR A 241 -11.56 5.75 -25.37
N LYS A 242 -12.46 6.66 -25.71
CA LYS A 242 -12.87 7.76 -24.81
C LYS A 242 -13.83 7.31 -23.71
N SER A 243 -14.34 6.08 -23.80
CA SER A 243 -15.26 5.49 -22.83
C SER A 243 -15.30 3.97 -22.96
N MET A 244 -15.86 3.29 -21.95
CA MET A 244 -16.17 1.87 -22.04
C MET A 244 -17.08 1.55 -23.24
N GLU A 245 -18.13 2.33 -23.50
CA GLU A 245 -18.93 2.10 -24.72
C GLU A 245 -18.13 2.24 -26.01
N ASP A 246 -17.17 3.14 -26.06
CA ASP A 246 -16.30 3.33 -27.23
C ASP A 246 -15.38 2.12 -27.44
N LEU A 247 -14.78 1.59 -26.36
CA LEU A 247 -14.02 0.33 -26.39
C LEU A 247 -14.91 -0.82 -26.87
N LEU A 248 -16.07 -1.02 -26.25
CA LEU A 248 -16.94 -2.16 -26.54
C LEU A 248 -17.60 -2.07 -27.93
N ARG A 249 -17.81 -0.87 -28.45
CA ARG A 249 -18.32 -0.64 -29.82
C ARG A 249 -17.27 -1.03 -30.85
N HIS A 250 -16.02 -0.64 -30.64
CA HIS A 250 -14.94 -0.93 -31.59
C HIS A 250 -14.29 -2.31 -31.36
N ASN A 251 -14.59 -2.96 -30.24
CA ASN A 251 -14.11 -4.31 -29.92
C ASN A 251 -15.26 -5.21 -29.46
N PRO A 252 -16.02 -5.78 -30.42
CA PRO A 252 -17.07 -6.74 -30.12
C PRO A 252 -16.57 -7.94 -29.31
N PHE A 253 -15.28 -8.29 -29.43
CA PHE A 253 -14.65 -9.32 -28.62
C PHE A 253 -14.59 -8.93 -27.14
N PHE A 254 -14.07 -7.75 -26.81
CA PHE A 254 -14.06 -7.27 -25.43
C PHE A 254 -15.49 -7.12 -24.90
N LYS A 255 -16.43 -6.72 -25.75
CA LYS A 255 -17.86 -6.78 -25.40
C LYS A 255 -18.30 -8.19 -25.05
N SER A 256 -17.96 -9.19 -25.85
CA SER A 256 -18.28 -10.59 -25.55
C SER A 256 -17.64 -11.06 -24.24
N ILE A 257 -16.36 -10.79 -24.00
CA ILE A 257 -15.67 -11.20 -22.76
C ILE A 257 -16.24 -10.48 -21.54
N LEU A 258 -16.43 -9.16 -21.62
CA LEU A 258 -16.78 -8.34 -20.46
C LEU A 258 -18.26 -8.47 -20.08
N HIS A 259 -19.13 -8.86 -21.02
CA HIS A 259 -20.56 -9.08 -20.79
C HIS A 259 -20.96 -10.56 -20.65
N GLN A 260 -20.15 -11.53 -21.09
CA GLN A 260 -20.49 -12.96 -20.94
C GLN A 260 -20.00 -13.48 -19.59
N GLU A 261 -20.89 -14.17 -18.87
CA GLU A 261 -20.54 -14.91 -17.63
C GLU A 261 -20.12 -16.36 -17.91
N ASN A 262 -19.73 -16.70 -19.15
CA ASN A 262 -19.27 -18.05 -19.43
C ASN A 262 -17.86 -18.29 -18.86
N GLU A 263 -17.55 -19.56 -18.61
CA GLU A 263 -16.32 -19.98 -17.91
C GLU A 263 -15.06 -19.55 -18.65
N SER A 264 -15.05 -19.69 -19.97
CA SER A 264 -13.91 -19.35 -20.84
C SER A 264 -13.62 -17.84 -20.86
N ALA A 265 -14.63 -16.97 -20.88
CA ALA A 265 -14.43 -15.52 -20.75
C ALA A 265 -13.93 -15.13 -19.36
N CYS A 266 -14.44 -15.78 -18.31
CA CYS A 266 -13.95 -15.57 -16.96
C CYS A 266 -12.47 -15.97 -16.81
N GLN A 267 -12.07 -17.06 -17.46
CA GLN A 267 -10.69 -17.55 -17.47
C GLN A 267 -9.75 -16.59 -18.22
N ILE A 268 -10.18 -16.03 -19.36
CA ILE A 268 -9.41 -15.01 -20.07
C ILE A 268 -9.21 -13.76 -19.20
N VAL A 269 -10.27 -13.23 -18.59
CA VAL A 269 -10.16 -12.04 -17.73
C VAL A 269 -9.27 -12.31 -16.52
N TYR A 270 -9.34 -13.53 -15.96
CA TYR A 270 -8.51 -13.94 -14.85
C TYR A 270 -7.03 -14.03 -15.21
N ASN A 271 -6.71 -14.51 -16.41
CA ASN A 271 -5.33 -14.73 -16.85
C ASN A 271 -4.64 -13.46 -17.40
N PHE A 272 -5.38 -12.41 -17.74
CA PHE A 272 -4.82 -11.14 -18.24
C PHE A 272 -5.26 -9.93 -17.40
N PRO A 273 -4.94 -9.91 -16.09
CA PRO A 273 -5.31 -8.79 -15.22
C PRO A 273 -4.71 -7.46 -15.67
N GLU A 274 -3.55 -7.45 -16.33
CA GLU A 274 -2.90 -6.29 -16.96
C GLU A 274 -3.67 -5.64 -18.11
N LEU A 275 -4.70 -6.31 -18.64
CA LEU A 275 -5.60 -5.74 -19.66
C LEU A 275 -6.97 -5.39 -19.07
N PHE A 276 -7.48 -6.26 -18.21
CA PHE A 276 -8.88 -6.24 -17.77
C PHE A 276 -9.11 -5.77 -16.34
N GLY A 277 -8.03 -5.51 -15.60
CA GLY A 277 -8.09 -5.32 -14.16
C GLY A 277 -8.35 -6.64 -13.42
N CYS A 278 -8.19 -6.62 -12.10
CA CYS A 278 -8.41 -7.76 -11.21
C CYS A 278 -9.88 -7.87 -10.80
N ARG A 279 -10.69 -8.62 -11.56
CA ARG A 279 -12.10 -8.86 -11.21
C ARG A 279 -12.30 -9.81 -10.02
N TYR A 280 -11.38 -10.75 -9.84
CA TYR A 280 -11.48 -11.81 -8.83
C TYR A 280 -10.42 -11.65 -7.74
N LEU A 281 -10.41 -10.51 -7.06
CA LEU A 281 -9.44 -10.19 -5.99
C LEU A 281 -9.36 -11.28 -4.92
N ASN A 282 -10.48 -11.93 -4.60
CA ASN A 282 -10.54 -13.02 -3.61
C ASN A 282 -9.81 -14.31 -4.03
N LYS A 283 -9.54 -14.48 -5.32
CA LYS A 283 -8.76 -15.60 -5.87
C LYS A 283 -7.29 -15.24 -6.09
N SER A 284 -6.97 -13.96 -6.04
CA SER A 284 -5.61 -13.46 -6.21
C SER A 284 -4.76 -13.73 -4.97
N THR A 285 -3.45 -13.71 -5.18
CA THR A 285 -2.43 -13.73 -4.13
C THR A 285 -1.69 -12.41 -4.15
N PHE A 286 -1.80 -11.66 -3.06
CA PHE A 286 -1.05 -10.41 -2.88
C PHE A 286 0.26 -10.73 -2.18
N THR A 287 1.34 -10.07 -2.59
CA THR A 287 2.59 -10.11 -1.85
C THR A 287 2.96 -8.68 -1.49
N PHE A 288 3.13 -8.40 -0.19
CA PHE A 288 3.49 -7.08 0.31
C PHE A 288 4.92 -7.11 0.86
N VAL A 289 5.77 -6.21 0.35
CA VAL A 289 7.16 -6.07 0.79
C VAL A 289 7.23 -5.04 1.93
N GLY A 290 7.59 -5.53 3.12
CA GLY A 290 7.60 -4.81 4.40
C GLY A 290 6.55 -5.40 5.36
N ALA A 291 6.97 -6.24 6.32
CA ALA A 291 6.03 -6.92 7.22
C ALA A 291 5.76 -6.15 8.53
N GLY A 292 6.70 -5.30 8.99
CA GLY A 292 6.58 -4.32 10.09
C GLY A 292 5.39 -4.50 11.04
N PHE A 293 4.51 -3.49 11.12
CA PHE A 293 3.13 -3.66 11.59
C PHE A 293 2.23 -4.05 10.41
N PRO A 294 1.79 -5.32 10.26
CA PRO A 294 1.22 -5.84 9.01
C PRO A 294 -0.23 -5.39 8.70
N LEU A 295 -0.65 -4.19 9.12
CA LEU A 295 -2.01 -3.69 9.00
C LEU A 295 -2.51 -3.68 7.55
N THR A 296 -1.67 -3.25 6.60
CA THR A 296 -2.02 -3.26 5.17
C THR A 296 -2.41 -4.64 4.68
N GLY A 297 -1.59 -5.66 4.94
CA GLY A 297 -1.86 -7.04 4.52
C GLY A 297 -3.13 -7.60 5.17
N ILE A 298 -3.35 -7.29 6.45
CA ILE A 298 -4.56 -7.71 7.18
C ILE A 298 -5.81 -7.06 6.57
N ILE A 299 -5.78 -5.75 6.33
CA ILE A 299 -6.91 -5.03 5.75
C ILE A 299 -7.15 -5.50 4.32
N LEU A 300 -6.11 -5.71 3.50
CA LEU A 300 -6.23 -6.32 2.17
C LEU A 300 -6.95 -7.67 2.24
N HIS A 301 -6.59 -8.55 3.18
CA HIS A 301 -7.29 -9.82 3.38
C HIS A 301 -8.75 -9.64 3.78
N ILE A 302 -9.06 -8.73 4.70
CA ILE A 302 -10.44 -8.45 5.13
C ILE A 302 -11.27 -7.93 3.94
N GLU A 303 -10.67 -7.04 3.15
CA GLU A 303 -11.34 -6.33 2.06
C GLU A 303 -11.63 -7.24 0.86
N THR A 304 -10.74 -8.19 0.59
CA THR A 304 -10.75 -9.02 -0.63
C THR A 304 -11.01 -10.49 -0.38
N GLY A 305 -10.65 -11.04 0.78
CA GLY A 305 -10.59 -12.48 1.05
C GLY A 305 -9.38 -13.20 0.41
N ALA A 306 -8.46 -12.46 -0.21
CA ALA A 306 -7.28 -12.98 -0.89
C ALA A 306 -6.28 -13.65 0.06
N SER A 307 -5.40 -14.49 -0.48
CA SER A 307 -4.20 -14.94 0.26
C SER A 307 -3.13 -13.84 0.20
N ILE A 308 -2.43 -13.63 1.31
CA ILE A 308 -1.42 -12.58 1.44
C ILE A 308 -0.08 -13.19 1.82
N ASN A 309 0.99 -12.79 1.13
CA ASN A 309 2.37 -13.02 1.55
C ASN A 309 2.96 -11.71 2.05
N LEU A 310 3.64 -11.73 3.18
CA LEU A 310 4.38 -10.60 3.73
C LEU A 310 5.87 -10.94 3.70
N ILE A 311 6.66 -10.11 3.04
CA ILE A 311 8.10 -10.29 2.92
C ILE A 311 8.82 -9.28 3.79
N ASP A 312 9.73 -9.75 4.65
CA ASP A 312 10.60 -8.86 5.41
C ASP A 312 11.96 -9.52 5.65
N ARG A 313 13.03 -8.72 5.68
CA ARG A 313 14.38 -9.21 5.95
C ARG A 313 14.69 -9.26 7.45
N ASP A 314 14.02 -8.42 8.25
CA ASP A 314 14.23 -8.38 9.69
C ASP A 314 13.50 -9.54 10.38
N GLU A 315 14.28 -10.42 11.01
CA GLU A 315 13.77 -11.55 11.77
C GLU A 315 12.84 -11.13 12.92
N ASN A 316 13.12 -10.00 13.58
CA ASN A 316 12.28 -9.52 14.67
C ASN A 316 10.92 -9.05 14.15
N ALA A 317 10.89 -8.35 13.03
CA ALA A 317 9.66 -7.94 12.36
C ALA A 317 8.85 -9.18 11.95
N VAL A 318 9.49 -10.19 11.35
CA VAL A 318 8.85 -11.46 10.98
C VAL A 318 8.23 -12.18 12.19
N LEU A 319 8.97 -12.33 13.28
CA LEU A 319 8.48 -12.99 14.49
C LEU A 319 7.33 -12.22 15.14
N THR A 320 7.43 -10.90 15.18
CA THR A 320 6.40 -10.00 15.74
C THR A 320 5.13 -10.05 14.90
N ALA A 321 5.25 -9.98 13.57
CA ALA A 321 4.13 -10.10 12.64
C ALA A 321 3.44 -11.46 12.78
N ARG A 322 4.18 -12.58 12.82
CA ARG A 322 3.60 -13.91 13.05
C ARG A 322 2.82 -13.99 14.35
N LYS A 323 3.40 -13.50 15.46
CA LYS A 323 2.72 -13.47 16.76
C LYS A 323 1.43 -12.64 16.71
N PHE A 324 1.47 -11.48 16.05
CA PHE A 324 0.28 -10.65 15.90
C PHE A 324 -0.80 -11.31 15.03
N LEU A 325 -0.41 -11.95 13.92
CA LEU A 325 -1.32 -12.69 13.05
C LEU A 325 -2.01 -13.84 13.79
N SER A 326 -1.31 -14.59 14.66
CA SER A 326 -1.93 -15.64 15.48
C SER A 326 -3.07 -15.10 16.35
N LEU A 327 -2.93 -13.90 16.93
CA LEU A 327 -4.01 -13.27 17.69
C LEU A 327 -5.23 -12.94 16.82
N LEU A 328 -5.00 -12.52 15.57
CA LEU A 328 -6.06 -12.20 14.63
C LEU A 328 -6.81 -13.44 14.15
N GLU A 329 -6.11 -14.56 13.94
CA GLU A 329 -6.69 -15.86 13.63
C GLU A 329 -7.56 -16.36 14.79
N GLU A 330 -7.06 -16.25 16.02
CA GLU A 330 -7.79 -16.62 17.25
C GLU A 330 -9.06 -15.80 17.51
N LEU A 331 -9.11 -14.56 16.98
CA LEU A 331 -10.26 -13.66 17.02
C LEU A 331 -11.17 -13.79 15.79
N GLY A 332 -10.80 -14.63 14.81
CA GLY A 332 -11.55 -14.79 13.56
C GLY A 332 -11.52 -13.57 12.64
N ILE A 333 -10.62 -12.62 12.87
CA ILE A 333 -10.44 -11.43 12.03
C ILE A 333 -9.93 -11.85 10.66
N VAL A 334 -8.90 -12.71 10.63
CA VAL A 334 -8.34 -13.32 9.42
C VAL A 334 -8.60 -14.83 9.44
N ARG A 335 -8.64 -15.47 8.26
CA ARG A 335 -8.70 -16.94 8.17
C ARG A 335 -7.33 -17.52 8.53
N GLN A 336 -7.32 -18.64 9.25
CA GLN A 336 -6.09 -19.37 9.59
C GLN A 336 -5.24 -19.66 8.35
N GLY A 337 -3.96 -19.32 8.39
CA GLY A 337 -2.99 -19.53 7.31
C GLY A 337 -3.23 -18.67 6.07
N ALA A 338 -4.16 -17.71 6.09
CA ALA A 338 -4.44 -16.86 4.93
C ALA A 338 -3.37 -15.78 4.70
N ILE A 339 -2.61 -15.44 5.73
CA ILE A 339 -1.50 -14.48 5.67
C ILE A 339 -0.22 -15.22 6.07
N ASN A 340 0.70 -15.36 5.12
CA ASN A 340 1.99 -15.99 5.33
C ASN A 340 3.08 -14.92 5.50
N VAL A 341 4.03 -15.13 6.42
CA VAL A 341 5.16 -14.21 6.66
C VAL A 341 6.46 -14.93 6.33
N ILE A 342 7.19 -14.39 5.37
CA ILE A 342 8.40 -14.98 4.80
C ILE A 342 9.57 -14.08 5.14
N ARG A 343 10.61 -14.67 5.76
CA ARG A 343 11.87 -13.97 5.99
C ARG A 343 12.71 -14.04 4.71
N ALA A 344 12.83 -12.92 4.00
CA ALA A 344 13.67 -12.80 2.82
C ALA A 344 13.96 -11.32 2.51
N ASP A 345 15.10 -11.05 1.88
CA ASP A 345 15.28 -9.77 1.20
C ASP A 345 14.40 -9.76 -0.07
N ALA A 346 13.73 -8.64 -0.33
CA ALA A 346 12.82 -8.51 -1.45
C ALA A 346 13.49 -8.79 -2.81
N THR A 347 14.81 -8.59 -2.90
CA THR A 347 15.61 -8.79 -4.13
C THR A 347 16.09 -10.25 -4.30
N ASP A 348 15.98 -11.06 -3.24
CA ASP A 348 16.30 -12.49 -3.25
C ASP A 348 15.06 -13.37 -3.44
N VAL A 349 13.90 -12.74 -3.65
CA VAL A 349 12.63 -13.41 -3.93
C VAL A 349 12.32 -13.38 -5.42
N LEU A 350 11.81 -14.50 -5.93
CA LEU A 350 11.22 -14.60 -7.24
C LEU A 350 9.69 -14.63 -7.11
N TYR A 351 9.04 -13.59 -7.60
CA TYR A 351 7.59 -13.42 -7.54
C TYR A 351 6.97 -13.97 -8.81
N LEU A 352 6.18 -15.03 -8.70
CA LEU A 352 5.57 -15.71 -9.84
C LEU A 352 4.05 -15.81 -9.67
N PRO A 353 3.26 -15.46 -10.70
CA PRO A 353 1.83 -15.70 -10.66
C PRO A 353 1.54 -17.21 -10.63
N LYS A 354 0.37 -17.58 -10.12
CA LYS A 354 0.04 -18.99 -9.83
C LYS A 354 0.21 -19.95 -11.02
N ASN A 355 -0.04 -19.47 -12.23
CA ASN A 355 0.05 -20.24 -13.47
C ASN A 355 1.50 -20.52 -13.93
N LEU A 356 2.50 -19.83 -13.39
CA LEU A 356 3.91 -19.96 -13.79
C LEU A 356 4.78 -20.69 -12.77
N ILE A 357 4.20 -21.18 -11.66
CA ILE A 357 4.95 -21.97 -10.69
C ILE A 357 4.97 -23.42 -11.17
N HIS A 358 6.12 -23.88 -11.65
CA HIS A 358 6.33 -25.27 -12.03
C HIS A 358 6.99 -26.04 -10.87
N GLU A 359 6.65 -27.33 -10.71
CA GLU A 359 7.27 -28.21 -9.70
C GLU A 359 8.81 -28.32 -9.85
N LYS A 360 9.37 -27.92 -11.01
CA LYS A 360 10.81 -27.93 -11.29
C LYS A 360 11.54 -26.65 -10.90
N ASP A 361 10.84 -25.58 -10.51
CA ASP A 361 11.47 -24.29 -10.18
C ASP A 361 12.24 -24.30 -8.85
N THR A 362 12.20 -25.41 -8.10
CA THR A 362 12.97 -25.64 -6.87
C THR A 362 14.50 -25.65 -7.04
N LEU A 363 15.02 -25.56 -8.27
CA LEU A 363 16.47 -25.46 -8.55
C LEU A 363 17.02 -24.02 -8.48
N SER A 364 16.16 -23.02 -8.25
CA SER A 364 16.54 -21.62 -8.03
C SER A 364 17.16 -21.42 -6.64
N SER A 365 18.26 -20.68 -6.54
CA SER A 365 18.81 -20.21 -5.25
C SER A 365 17.94 -19.14 -4.57
N LYS A 366 16.97 -18.58 -5.30
CA LYS A 366 15.99 -17.59 -4.80
C LYS A 366 14.77 -18.26 -4.19
N VAL A 367 14.16 -17.60 -3.21
CA VAL A 367 12.89 -18.00 -2.62
C VAL A 367 11.76 -17.72 -3.63
N ILE A 368 10.98 -18.73 -3.99
CA ILE A 368 9.84 -18.55 -4.91
C ILE A 368 8.58 -18.25 -4.12
N VAL A 369 7.88 -17.20 -4.50
CA VAL A 369 6.63 -16.75 -3.86
C VAL A 369 5.55 -16.59 -4.90
N GLN A 370 4.38 -17.18 -4.62
CA GLN A 370 3.20 -16.98 -5.45
C GLN A 370 2.68 -15.55 -5.31
N THR A 371 2.61 -14.83 -6.43
CA THR A 371 2.30 -13.40 -6.46
C THR A 371 1.57 -13.05 -7.74
N ASP A 372 0.29 -12.71 -7.62
CA ASP A 372 -0.49 -12.15 -8.74
C ASP A 372 -0.42 -10.61 -8.72
N ILE A 373 -0.32 -10.02 -7.53
CA ILE A 373 -0.21 -8.57 -7.31
C ILE A 373 0.90 -8.33 -6.29
N LEU A 374 1.90 -7.52 -6.68
CA LEU A 374 3.02 -7.16 -5.82
C LEU A 374 2.85 -5.74 -5.28
N ASP A 375 2.80 -5.61 -3.97
CA ASP A 375 2.68 -4.35 -3.25
C ASP A 375 4.02 -3.99 -2.60
N LEU A 376 4.48 -2.76 -2.85
CA LEU A 376 5.74 -2.24 -2.35
C LEU A 376 5.48 -1.06 -1.40
N ALA A 377 5.99 -1.16 -0.17
CA ALA A 377 5.83 -0.14 0.86
C ALA A 377 6.46 1.22 0.51
N SER A 378 6.00 2.29 1.16
CA SER A 378 6.48 3.67 0.93
C SER A 378 7.98 3.80 1.23
N ALA A 379 8.39 3.29 2.39
CA ALA A 379 9.76 3.35 2.89
C ALA A 379 10.76 2.41 2.17
N LEU A 380 10.31 1.62 1.18
CA LEU A 380 11.20 0.76 0.42
C LEU A 380 12.17 1.62 -0.41
N PRO A 381 13.50 1.44 -0.30
CA PRO A 381 14.47 2.25 -1.04
C PRO A 381 14.21 2.25 -2.55
N ALA A 382 14.50 3.37 -3.21
CA ALA A 382 14.30 3.51 -4.65
C ALA A 382 15.11 2.48 -5.46
N GLU A 383 16.34 2.20 -5.05
CA GLU A 383 17.20 1.19 -5.68
C GLU A 383 16.62 -0.23 -5.54
N THR A 384 16.19 -0.61 -4.34
CA THR A 384 15.53 -1.90 -4.09
C THR A 384 14.27 -2.04 -4.94
N THR A 385 13.45 -0.98 -4.99
CA THR A 385 12.24 -0.91 -5.82
C THR A 385 12.60 -1.13 -7.30
N ALA A 386 13.58 -0.39 -7.82
CA ALA A 386 14.02 -0.50 -9.21
C ALA A 386 14.52 -1.92 -9.56
N LYS A 387 15.29 -2.54 -8.66
CA LYS A 387 15.78 -3.92 -8.83
C LYS A 387 14.63 -4.92 -8.85
N VAL A 388 13.68 -4.82 -7.91
CA VAL A 388 12.49 -5.67 -7.86
C VAL A 388 11.66 -5.53 -9.15
N LEU A 389 11.41 -4.29 -9.61
CA LEU A 389 10.68 -4.07 -10.86
C LEU A 389 11.41 -4.71 -12.05
N LYS A 390 12.71 -4.46 -12.19
CA LYS A 390 13.51 -4.98 -13.31
C LYS A 390 13.53 -6.51 -13.35
N GLU A 391 13.71 -7.17 -12.20
CA GLU A 391 13.82 -8.64 -12.15
C GLU A 391 12.48 -9.37 -12.32
N ASN A 392 11.36 -8.69 -12.05
CA ASN A 392 10.01 -9.25 -12.14
C ASN A 392 9.21 -8.73 -13.34
N ALA A 393 9.85 -7.93 -14.19
CA ALA A 393 9.30 -7.31 -15.39
C ALA A 393 8.73 -8.31 -16.41
N SER A 394 9.14 -9.57 -16.41
CA SER A 394 8.57 -10.59 -17.30
C SER A 394 7.50 -11.47 -16.64
N LYS A 395 7.24 -11.30 -15.34
CA LYS A 395 6.52 -12.30 -14.52
C LYS A 395 5.31 -11.75 -13.80
N VAL A 396 5.47 -10.64 -13.08
CA VAL A 396 4.39 -10.07 -12.27
C VAL A 396 3.56 -9.13 -13.14
N PRO A 397 2.23 -9.32 -13.27
CA PRO A 397 1.43 -8.50 -14.16
C PRO A 397 1.17 -7.10 -13.58
N LEU A 398 1.07 -6.97 -12.26
CA LEU A 398 0.67 -5.74 -11.58
C LEU A 398 1.54 -5.46 -10.36
N ILE A 399 2.05 -4.23 -10.27
CA ILE A 399 2.81 -3.74 -9.12
C ILE A 399 2.15 -2.47 -8.60
N ARG A 400 1.82 -2.42 -7.31
CA ARG A 400 1.46 -1.18 -6.61
C ARG A 400 2.65 -0.72 -5.77
N LYS A 401 3.09 0.51 -5.95
CA LYS A 401 4.11 1.15 -5.10
C LYS A 401 3.48 2.28 -4.34
N ARG A 402 3.46 2.18 -3.01
CA ARG A 402 3.19 3.37 -2.20
C ARG A 402 4.32 4.37 -2.38
N ASN A 403 3.96 5.62 -2.58
CA ASN A 403 4.88 6.68 -2.91
C ASN A 403 4.48 7.95 -2.14
N VAL A 404 5.10 9.06 -2.47
CA VAL A 404 4.72 10.39 -1.99
C VAL A 404 4.67 11.36 -3.16
N ARG A 405 3.91 12.44 -2.99
CA ARG A 405 3.73 13.48 -4.01
C ARG A 405 3.68 14.86 -3.38
N GLY A 406 4.00 15.88 -4.17
CA GLY A 406 3.85 17.27 -3.75
C GLY A 406 4.79 17.60 -2.59
N MET A 407 4.29 18.29 -1.57
CA MET A 407 5.12 18.63 -0.41
C MET A 407 5.39 17.41 0.48
N SER A 408 4.58 16.34 0.38
CA SER A 408 4.83 15.10 1.11
C SER A 408 6.09 14.34 0.66
N GLU A 409 6.75 14.75 -0.44
CA GLU A 409 8.07 14.24 -0.84
C GLU A 409 9.18 14.56 0.19
N ILE A 410 8.90 15.41 1.18
CA ILE A 410 9.75 15.59 2.36
C ILE A 410 9.86 14.29 3.17
N TRP A 411 8.77 13.50 3.28
CA TRP A 411 8.68 12.38 4.22
C TRP A 411 9.29 11.07 3.73
N TYR A 412 9.35 10.89 2.42
CA TYR A 412 9.85 9.68 1.79
C TYR A 412 10.55 10.05 0.49
N GLU A 413 11.54 9.28 0.09
CA GLU A 413 12.11 9.42 -1.24
C GLU A 413 11.03 9.03 -2.27
N ARG A 414 10.74 9.94 -3.21
CA ARG A 414 9.82 9.63 -4.29
C ARG A 414 10.46 8.67 -5.27
N PHE A 415 9.83 7.50 -5.46
CA PHE A 415 10.23 6.60 -6.53
C PHE A 415 9.78 7.17 -7.88
N ILE A 416 10.72 7.24 -8.83
CA ILE A 416 10.44 7.58 -10.23
C ILE A 416 10.78 6.37 -11.07
N LEU A 417 9.79 5.89 -11.82
CA LEU A 417 9.95 4.75 -12.69
C LEU A 417 11.07 5.01 -13.73
N PRO A 418 12.13 4.17 -13.80
CA PRO A 418 13.23 4.37 -14.74
C PRO A 418 12.76 4.33 -16.21
N LYS A 419 13.38 5.13 -17.09
CA LYS A 419 13.06 5.07 -18.53
C LYS A 419 13.41 3.69 -19.11
N GLY A 420 12.60 3.21 -20.06
CA GLY A 420 12.83 1.95 -20.77
C GLY A 420 12.57 0.69 -19.94
N ASN A 421 11.72 0.77 -18.93
CA ASN A 421 11.26 -0.38 -18.16
C ASN A 421 9.99 -0.99 -18.79
N ASP A 422 9.70 -2.26 -18.49
CA ASP A 422 8.53 -2.98 -19.02
C ASP A 422 7.23 -2.72 -18.25
N PHE A 423 7.17 -1.68 -17.43
CA PHE A 423 5.97 -1.25 -16.75
C PHE A 423 5.51 0.13 -17.21
N LYS A 424 4.19 0.34 -17.19
CA LYS A 424 3.56 1.62 -17.41
C LYS A 424 2.74 2.02 -16.19
N LEU A 425 2.86 3.29 -15.78
CA LEU A 425 1.97 3.89 -14.79
C LEU A 425 0.59 4.08 -15.41
N VAL A 426 -0.46 3.53 -14.79
CA VAL A 426 -1.84 3.61 -15.30
C VAL A 426 -2.81 4.25 -14.30
N GLY A 427 -2.45 4.30 -13.03
CA GLY A 427 -3.30 4.86 -11.99
C GLY A 427 -2.53 5.30 -10.76
N GLU A 428 -3.13 6.22 -10.02
CA GLU A 428 -2.53 6.81 -8.83
C GLU A 428 -3.61 7.10 -7.76
N VAL A 429 -3.37 6.68 -6.53
CA VAL A 429 -4.03 7.21 -5.34
C VAL A 429 -3.26 8.44 -4.89
N THR A 430 -3.92 9.57 -4.71
CA THR A 430 -3.29 10.80 -4.25
C THR A 430 -3.73 11.17 -2.83
N PRO A 431 -2.81 11.71 -2.01
CA PRO A 431 -3.19 12.38 -0.76
C PRO A 431 -4.17 13.54 -1.03
N PRO A 432 -4.88 14.05 -0.01
CA PRO A 432 -5.90 15.10 -0.18
C PRO A 432 -5.35 16.40 -0.78
N GLN A 433 -4.06 16.69 -0.58
CA GLN A 433 -3.38 17.79 -1.26
C GLN A 433 -3.59 17.70 -2.78
N SER A 434 -4.11 18.78 -3.35
CA SER A 434 -4.44 18.93 -4.76
C SER A 434 -3.18 18.99 -5.64
N VAL A 435 -2.45 17.88 -5.77
CA VAL A 435 -1.41 17.73 -6.81
C VAL A 435 -2.07 17.36 -8.15
N VAL A 436 -3.19 18.01 -8.48
CA VAL A 436 -4.03 17.71 -9.66
C VAL A 436 -3.31 18.08 -10.97
N ASN A 437 -2.26 18.90 -10.91
CA ASN A 437 -1.63 19.46 -12.11
C ASN A 437 -0.55 18.59 -12.79
N GLN A 438 -0.28 17.35 -12.37
CA GLN A 438 0.65 16.46 -13.09
C GLN A 438 0.13 15.05 -13.38
N ALA A 439 -1.12 14.73 -13.08
CA ALA A 439 -1.70 13.48 -13.58
C ALA A 439 -1.97 13.66 -15.07
N THR A 440 -1.49 12.74 -15.91
CA THR A 440 -1.91 12.72 -17.32
C THR A 440 -3.42 12.44 -17.36
N PRO A 441 -4.20 13.07 -18.25
CA PRO A 441 -5.65 12.83 -18.37
C PRO A 441 -6.05 11.36 -18.59
N SER A 442 -5.08 10.51 -18.93
CA SER A 442 -5.25 9.07 -19.13
C SER A 442 -5.16 8.23 -17.84
N ASN A 443 -4.58 8.75 -16.75
CA ASN A 443 -4.40 7.96 -15.53
C ASN A 443 -5.67 7.98 -14.67
N LEU A 444 -6.01 6.83 -14.10
CA LEU A 444 -7.03 6.77 -13.06
C LEU A 444 -6.51 7.42 -11.77
N VAL A 445 -7.15 8.51 -11.34
CA VAL A 445 -6.81 9.18 -10.08
C VAL A 445 -7.88 8.90 -9.04
N VAL A 446 -7.46 8.45 -7.85
CA VAL A 446 -8.32 8.24 -6.69
C VAL A 446 -7.82 9.13 -5.55
N GLY A 447 -8.62 10.11 -5.14
CA GLY A 447 -8.26 11.00 -4.03
C GLY A 447 -8.54 10.36 -2.67
N LEU A 448 -7.63 10.55 -1.73
CA LEU A 448 -7.87 10.30 -0.30
C LEU A 448 -8.58 11.50 0.34
N THR A 449 -9.39 11.22 1.34
CA THR A 449 -10.17 12.16 2.14
C THR A 449 -9.56 12.42 3.52
N SER A 450 -8.76 11.49 4.09
CA SER A 450 -8.09 11.72 5.38
C SER A 450 -7.09 12.88 5.32
N PRO A 451 -7.26 13.93 6.15
CA PRO A 451 -6.43 15.14 6.14
C PRO A 451 -5.04 14.92 6.77
N ILE A 452 -4.69 13.69 7.13
CA ILE A 452 -3.40 13.32 7.72
C ILE A 452 -2.65 12.27 6.89
N ASN A 453 -3.24 11.78 5.79
CA ASN A 453 -2.60 10.76 4.98
C ASN A 453 -1.69 11.39 3.92
N ILE A 454 -0.37 11.24 4.14
CA ILE A 454 0.67 11.73 3.23
C ILE A 454 1.03 10.75 2.11
N ASN A 455 0.57 9.50 2.20
CA ASN A 455 0.93 8.46 1.24
C ASN A 455 0.14 8.65 -0.06
N SER A 456 0.83 8.44 -1.17
CA SER A 456 0.21 8.12 -2.46
C SER A 456 0.42 6.64 -2.77
N CYS A 457 -0.25 6.14 -3.81
CA CYS A 457 0.03 4.83 -4.36
C CYS A 457 0.00 4.90 -5.87
N GLN A 458 0.96 4.27 -6.54
CA GLN A 458 1.04 4.21 -7.99
C GLN A 458 0.86 2.77 -8.44
N LEU A 459 -0.02 2.57 -9.42
CA LEU A 459 -0.23 1.27 -10.06
C LEU A 459 0.53 1.21 -11.38
N TYR A 460 1.44 0.25 -11.43
CA TYR A 460 2.24 -0.09 -12.59
C TYR A 460 1.73 -1.40 -13.19
N VAL A 461 1.46 -1.36 -14.49
CA VAL A 461 1.02 -2.51 -15.27
C VAL A 461 2.16 -2.98 -16.14
N ASN A 462 2.38 -4.28 -16.16
CA ASN A 462 3.39 -4.91 -16.98
C ASN A 462 2.98 -4.88 -18.46
N THR A 463 3.80 -4.24 -19.27
CA THR A 463 3.62 -4.11 -20.72
C THR A 463 4.47 -5.08 -21.52
N SER A 464 5.26 -5.94 -20.87
CA SER A 464 5.97 -7.00 -21.58
C SER A 464 4.99 -7.90 -22.32
N ASN A 465 5.32 -8.19 -23.59
CA ASN A 465 4.54 -9.03 -24.48
C ASN A 465 3.07 -8.59 -24.71
N SER A 466 2.74 -7.31 -24.48
CA SER A 466 1.38 -6.79 -24.69
C SER A 466 0.86 -7.06 -26.10
N ASP A 467 1.67 -6.81 -27.13
CA ASP A 467 1.28 -7.05 -28.53
C ASP A 467 0.99 -8.53 -28.80
N SER A 468 1.82 -9.43 -28.26
CA SER A 468 1.63 -10.87 -28.36
C SER A 468 0.36 -11.33 -27.62
N LYS A 469 0.07 -10.76 -26.44
CA LYS A 469 -1.14 -11.05 -25.66
C LYS A 469 -2.39 -10.60 -26.41
N LEU A 470 -2.34 -9.41 -27.02
CA LEU A 470 -3.44 -8.89 -27.85
C LEU A 470 -3.64 -9.74 -29.11
N ALA A 471 -2.59 -10.08 -29.84
CA ALA A 471 -2.68 -10.95 -31.01
C ALA A 471 -3.22 -12.34 -30.64
N TYR A 472 -2.83 -12.89 -29.49
CA TYR A 472 -3.40 -14.13 -28.96
C TYR A 472 -4.91 -13.99 -28.70
N LEU A 473 -5.32 -12.91 -28.04
CA LEU A 473 -6.72 -12.59 -27.76
C LEU A 473 -7.57 -12.43 -29.04
N GLU A 474 -7.04 -11.74 -30.06
CA GLU A 474 -7.68 -11.62 -31.38
C GLU A 474 -7.80 -12.97 -32.10
N LYS A 475 -6.76 -13.80 -32.02
CA LYS A 475 -6.80 -15.17 -32.56
C LYS A 475 -7.86 -16.01 -31.83
N MET A 476 -7.94 -15.93 -30.50
CA MET A 476 -8.96 -16.62 -29.72
C MET A 476 -10.38 -16.16 -30.08
N HIS A 477 -10.58 -14.87 -30.33
CA HIS A 477 -11.85 -14.34 -30.81
C HIS A 477 -12.28 -14.94 -32.14
N SER A 478 -11.36 -15.01 -33.13
CA SER A 478 -11.67 -15.59 -34.43
C SER A 478 -12.03 -17.08 -34.34
N LEU A 479 -11.41 -17.81 -33.40
CA LEU A 479 -11.74 -19.21 -33.12
C LEU A 479 -13.09 -19.37 -32.41
N TRP A 480 -13.44 -18.52 -31.45
CA TRP A 480 -14.75 -18.58 -30.77
C TRP A 480 -15.94 -18.37 -31.71
N HIS A 481 -15.80 -17.56 -32.75
CA HIS A 481 -16.86 -17.41 -33.76
C HIS A 481 -17.00 -18.64 -34.66
N LEU A 482 -15.95 -19.44 -34.80
CA LEU A 482 -15.99 -20.73 -35.50
C LEU A 482 -16.60 -21.84 -34.63
N ASP A 483 -16.46 -21.74 -33.30
CA ASP A 483 -16.85 -22.77 -32.33
C ASP A 483 -18.25 -22.64 -31.72
N ASN A 484 -19.04 -21.62 -32.13
CA ASN A 484 -20.49 -21.64 -31.92
C ASN A 484 -21.20 -22.80 -32.68
N ASN A 485 -20.43 -23.70 -33.30
CA ASN A 485 -20.83 -25.00 -33.82
C ASN A 485 -20.46 -26.21 -32.91
N GLY A 486 -19.95 -25.99 -31.69
CA GLY A 486 -20.16 -26.93 -30.58
C GLY A 486 -18.97 -27.74 -30.04
N ILE A 487 -17.70 -27.32 -30.11
CA ILE A 487 -16.61 -28.12 -29.51
C ILE A 487 -15.50 -27.26 -28.86
N GLY A 488 -15.55 -26.98 -27.54
CA GLY A 488 -14.26 -26.80 -26.83
C GLY A 488 -14.23 -26.01 -25.53
N ASN A 489 -14.29 -26.70 -24.39
CA ASN A 489 -13.80 -26.19 -23.10
C ASN A 489 -12.40 -26.71 -22.72
N VAL A 490 -11.86 -27.72 -23.42
CA VAL A 490 -10.62 -28.42 -23.01
C VAL A 490 -9.34 -27.82 -23.62
N VAL A 491 -9.45 -26.92 -24.60
CA VAL A 491 -8.29 -26.46 -25.41
C VAL A 491 -7.68 -25.14 -24.92
N LEU A 492 -8.35 -24.40 -24.03
CA LEU A 492 -7.92 -23.06 -23.62
C LEU A 492 -6.73 -23.07 -22.65
N ASP A 493 -6.76 -23.91 -21.61
CA ASP A 493 -5.76 -23.88 -20.54
C ASP A 493 -4.36 -24.31 -21.03
N ASP A 494 -4.27 -25.35 -21.86
CA ASP A 494 -2.99 -25.80 -22.44
C ASP A 494 -2.37 -24.76 -23.37
N LYS A 495 -3.20 -24.01 -24.12
CA LYS A 495 -2.72 -22.95 -25.03
C LYS A 495 -2.29 -21.68 -24.31
N ILE A 496 -2.99 -21.30 -23.23
CA ILE A 496 -2.56 -20.18 -22.38
C ILE A 496 -1.23 -20.52 -21.71
N LYS A 497 -1.07 -21.75 -21.22
CA LYS A 497 0.16 -22.23 -20.62
C LYS A 497 1.34 -22.19 -21.60
N GLN A 498 1.15 -22.71 -22.82
CA GLN A 498 2.15 -22.65 -23.89
C GLN A 498 2.54 -21.21 -24.30
N PHE A 499 1.63 -20.24 -24.20
CA PHE A 499 1.92 -18.84 -24.51
C PHE A 499 2.89 -18.19 -23.52
N TYR A 500 2.78 -18.52 -22.23
CA TYR A 500 3.71 -18.02 -21.22
C TYR A 500 5.04 -18.80 -21.18
N GLU A 501 5.06 -20.03 -21.68
CA GLU A 501 6.26 -20.88 -21.80
C GLU A 501 7.13 -20.53 -23.02
N GLY A 502 6.76 -19.49 -23.80
CA GLY A 502 7.45 -19.02 -25.00
C GLY A 502 8.88 -18.53 -24.77
#